data_AF-A0A8J4XZ16-F1
#
_entry.id   AF-A0A8J4XZ16-F1
#
_cell.length_a   1.000
_cell.length_b   1.000
_cell.length_c   1.000
_cell.angle_alpha   90.00
_cell.angle_beta   90.00
_cell.angle_gamma   90.00
#
_symmetry.space_group_name_H-M   'P 1'
#
loop_
_entity.id
_entity.type
_entity.pdbx_description
1 polymer ?
#
loop_
_entity_poly.entity_id
_entity_poly.type
_entity_poly.pdbx_seq_one_letter_code
_entity_poly.pdbx_strand_id
1 'polypeptide(L)'
;MGEQAENTIRINFTGTLAVCWALFPLLRPHARVCHVSSSAGHLSEITGDEPAAAQLRAKLAADTLTEEQLCGLMENFVTTAKEGRYRRARGAGQHLRGEQGRVSA
;
A
#
# COMPACT_ATOMS: atom_id res chain seq x y z
N MET A 1 -10.62 -7.05 -6.68
CA MET A 1 -9.40 -6.60 -5.98
C MET A 1 -8.17 -6.63 -6.89
N GLY A 2 -7.90 -7.73 -7.61
CA GLY A 2 -6.76 -7.81 -8.54
C GLY A 2 -6.69 -6.68 -9.58
N GLU A 3 -7.78 -6.42 -10.31
CA GLU A 3 -7.85 -5.32 -11.29
C GLU A 3 -7.62 -3.94 -10.66
N GLN A 4 -8.25 -3.69 -9.50
CA GLN A 4 -8.06 -2.44 -8.76
C GLN A 4 -6.61 -2.27 -8.31
N ALA A 5 -6.00 -3.31 -7.74
CA ALA A 5 -4.61 -3.28 -7.29
C ALA A 5 -3.66 -3.03 -8.48
N GLU A 6 -3.86 -3.75 -9.59
CA GLU A 6 -3.08 -3.59 -10.81
C GLU A 6 -3.17 -2.17 -11.37
N ASN A 7 -4.38 -1.65 -11.58
CA ASN A 7 -4.57 -0.30 -12.11
C ASN A 7 -4.00 0.76 -11.17
N THR A 8 -4.19 0.60 -9.85
CA THR A 8 -3.70 1.56 -8.86
C THR A 8 -2.17 1.59 -8.83
N ILE A 9 -1.51 0.43 -8.77
CA ILE A 9 -0.05 0.33 -8.73
C ILE A 9 0.57 0.80 -10.05
N ARG A 10 -0.03 0.43 -11.19
CA ARG A 10 0.42 0.86 -12.51
C ARG A 10 0.48 2.38 -12.63
N ILE A 11 -0.52 3.09 -12.11
CA ILE A 11 -0.57 4.56 -12.21
C ILE A 11 0.22 5.22 -11.09
N ASN A 12 -0.08 4.91 -9.83
CA ASN A 12 0.41 5.69 -8.69
C ASN A 12 1.86 5.36 -8.33
N PHE A 13 2.31 4.13 -8.60
CA PHE A 13 3.67 3.71 -8.28
C PHE A 13 4.52 3.64 -9.54
N THR A 14 4.24 2.71 -10.46
CA THR A 14 5.08 2.48 -11.64
C THR A 14 5.07 3.68 -12.59
N GLY A 15 3.91 4.29 -12.82
CA GLY A 15 3.79 5.51 -13.63
C GLY A 15 4.59 6.67 -13.03
N THR A 16 4.46 6.91 -11.73
CA THR A 16 5.26 7.91 -11.01
C THR A 16 6.76 7.63 -11.12
N LEU A 17 7.18 6.38 -10.95
CA LEU A 17 8.58 5.98 -11.06
C LEU A 17 9.14 6.22 -12.46
N ALA A 18 8.38 5.88 -13.51
CA ALA A 18 8.75 6.15 -14.89
C ALA A 18 8.92 7.65 -15.17
N VAL A 19 8.05 8.49 -14.60
CA VAL A 19 8.19 9.95 -14.66
C VAL A 19 9.47 10.42 -13.95
N CYS A 20 9.79 9.86 -12.79
CA CYS A 20 11.04 10.16 -12.09
C CYS A 20 12.25 9.80 -12.96
N TRP A 21 12.32 8.59 -13.50
CA TRP A 21 13.43 8.17 -14.36
C TRP A 21 13.59 9.06 -15.60
N ALA A 22 12.48 9.49 -16.21
CA ALA A 22 12.51 10.35 -17.38
C ALA A 22 12.90 11.80 -17.06
N LEU A 23 12.43 12.36 -15.94
CA LEU A 23 12.55 13.78 -15.64
C LEU A 23 13.70 14.12 -14.68
N PHE A 24 14.13 13.21 -13.81
CA PHE A 24 15.19 13.47 -12.83
C PHE A 24 16.52 13.86 -13.47
N PRO A 25 16.97 13.24 -14.59
CA PRO A 25 18.18 13.68 -15.30
C PRO A 25 18.12 15.11 -15.83
N LEU A 26 16.92 15.69 -15.98
CA LEU A 26 16.69 17.04 -16.51
C LEU A 26 16.59 18.12 -15.42
N LEU A 27 16.60 17.72 -14.13
CA LEU A 27 16.46 18.65 -13.02
C LEU A 27 17.65 19.60 -12.95
N ARG A 28 17.35 20.91 -12.84
CA ARG A 28 18.34 21.96 -12.66
C ARG A 28 18.79 22.03 -11.20
N PRO A 29 19.95 22.66 -10.90
CA PRO A 29 20.31 23.01 -9.54
C PRO A 29 19.14 23.72 -8.82
N HIS A 30 18.89 23.33 -7.58
CA HIS A 30 17.78 23.82 -6.74
C HIS A 30 16.36 23.46 -7.18
N ALA A 31 16.20 22.55 -8.14
CA ALA A 31 14.89 21.97 -8.42
C ALA A 31 14.32 21.26 -7.18
N ARG A 32 12.99 21.29 -7.04
CA ARG A 32 12.26 20.59 -5.97
C ARG A 32 11.28 19.61 -6.60
N VAL A 33 11.24 18.39 -6.06
CA VAL A 33 10.28 17.36 -6.44
C VAL A 33 9.32 17.15 -5.28
N CYS A 34 8.03 17.15 -5.58
CA CYS A 34 6.98 16.87 -4.60
C CYS A 34 6.17 15.66 -5.07
N HIS A 35 6.22 14.57 -4.29
CA HIS A 35 5.32 13.45 -4.48
C HIS A 35 4.05 13.69 -3.67
N VAL A 36 2.91 13.78 -4.35
CA VAL A 36 1.60 13.87 -3.70
C VAL A 36 1.15 12.46 -3.36
N SER A 37 1.07 12.16 -2.06
CA SER A 37 0.63 10.87 -1.53
C SER A 37 -0.64 11.03 -0.68
N SER A 38 -1.06 9.97 0.01
CA SER A 38 -2.25 9.91 0.84
C SER A 38 -1.91 9.42 2.25
N SER A 39 -2.71 9.81 3.25
CA SER A 39 -2.64 9.23 4.60
C SER A 39 -2.85 7.72 4.61
N ALA A 40 -3.56 7.18 3.61
CA ALA A 40 -3.73 5.73 3.41
C ALA A 40 -2.40 5.00 3.11
N GLY A 41 -1.32 5.74 2.80
CA GLY A 41 0.02 5.19 2.61
C GLY A 41 0.84 5.05 3.89
N HIS A 42 0.30 5.41 5.06
CA HIS A 42 1.00 5.25 6.33
C HIS A 42 1.28 3.77 6.64
N LEU A 43 2.45 3.47 7.21
CA LEU A 43 2.80 2.10 7.61
C LEU A 43 1.82 1.51 8.65
N SER A 44 1.15 2.35 9.45
CA SER A 44 0.10 1.92 10.38
C SER A 44 -1.13 1.33 9.67
N GLU A 45 -1.35 1.66 8.40
CA GLU A 45 -2.44 1.11 7.59
C GLU A 45 -2.13 -0.32 7.08
N ILE A 46 -0.87 -0.74 7.17
CA ILE A 46 -0.47 -2.13 6.91
C ILE A 46 -0.88 -2.97 8.11
N THR A 47 -2.07 -3.54 7.99
CA THR A 47 -2.73 -4.37 9.00
C THR A 47 -2.80 -5.82 8.50
N GLY A 48 -2.93 -6.78 9.40
CA GLY A 48 -3.01 -8.20 9.03
C GLY A 48 -2.56 -9.14 10.14
N ASP A 49 -2.23 -10.37 9.77
CA ASP A 49 -1.73 -11.36 10.71
C ASP A 49 -0.31 -10.99 11.18
N GLU A 50 -0.12 -10.96 12.50
CA GLU A 50 1.21 -10.84 13.09
C GLU A 50 1.89 -12.21 13.16
N PRO A 51 3.23 -12.29 12.97
CA PRO A 51 4.19 -11.17 12.87
C PRO A 51 4.42 -10.66 11.43
N ALA A 52 3.73 -11.21 10.43
CA ALA A 52 4.00 -10.90 9.03
C ALA A 52 3.75 -9.42 8.69
N ALA A 53 2.68 -8.82 9.24
CA ALA A 53 2.40 -7.40 9.07
C ALA A 53 3.51 -6.52 9.68
N ALA A 54 3.98 -6.83 10.90
CA ALA A 54 5.11 -6.12 11.50
C ALA A 54 6.40 -6.23 10.67
N GLN A 55 6.71 -7.42 10.14
CA GLN A 55 7.88 -7.62 9.30
C GLN A 55 7.80 -6.82 7.99
N LEU A 56 6.62 -6.75 7.38
CA LEU A 56 6.41 -5.93 6.18
C LEU A 56 6.58 -4.43 6.49
N ARG A 57 6.02 -3.96 7.62
CA ARG A 57 6.23 -2.57 8.09
C ARG A 57 7.71 -2.27 8.31
N ALA A 58 8.43 -3.18 8.97
CA ALA A 58 9.87 -3.04 9.20
C ALA A 58 10.66 -3.00 7.88
N LYS A 59 10.32 -3.86 6.91
CA LYS A 59 10.96 -3.86 5.59
C LYS A 59 10.73 -2.56 4.83
N LEU A 60 9.52 -2.01 4.87
CA LEU A 60 9.17 -0.74 4.20
C LEU A 60 9.74 0.50 4.93
N ALA A 61 10.07 0.38 6.22
CA ALA A 61 10.72 1.42 7.01
C ALA A 61 12.26 1.38 6.94
N ALA A 62 12.84 0.34 6.35
CA ALA A 62 14.28 0.16 6.32
C ALA A 62 14.94 1.21 5.42
N ASP A 63 15.99 1.86 5.94
CA ASP A 63 16.85 2.80 5.20
C ASP A 63 17.68 2.12 4.09
N THR A 64 17.85 0.81 4.20
CA THR A 64 18.54 -0.06 3.23
C THR A 64 17.63 -0.57 2.11
N LEU A 65 16.33 -0.24 2.13
CA LEU A 65 15.39 -0.66 1.10
C LEU A 65 15.76 -0.03 -0.25
N THR A 66 16.05 -0.87 -1.24
CA THR A 66 16.36 -0.41 -2.60
C THR A 66 15.11 -0.20 -3.44
N GLU A 67 15.23 0.59 -4.51
CA GLU A 67 14.16 0.79 -5.50
C GLU A 67 13.70 -0.54 -6.10
N GLU A 68 14.63 -1.43 -6.44
CA GLU A 68 14.32 -2.74 -7.01
C GLU A 68 13.57 -3.65 -6.03
N GLN A 69 13.96 -3.63 -4.75
CA GLN A 69 13.24 -4.35 -3.70
C GLN A 69 11.84 -3.79 -3.48
N LEU A 70 11.66 -2.47 -3.56
CA LEU A 70 10.36 -1.83 -3.47
C LEU A 70 9.47 -2.18 -4.68
N CYS A 71 10.03 -2.18 -5.90
CA CYS A 71 9.32 -2.63 -7.10
C CYS A 71 8.83 -4.07 -6.95
N GLY A 72 9.71 -4.97 -6.50
CA GLY A 72 9.34 -6.37 -6.25
C GLY A 72 8.24 -6.53 -5.18
N LEU A 73 8.21 -5.66 -4.16
CA LEU A 73 7.11 -5.65 -3.18
C LEU A 73 5.77 -5.24 -3.81
N MET A 74 5.78 -4.22 -4.68
CA MET A 74 4.57 -3.74 -5.36
C MET A 74 4.05 -4.77 -6.36
N GLU A 75 4.92 -5.42 -7.12
CA GLU A 75 4.58 -6.52 -8.03
C GLU A 75 3.99 -7.71 -7.26
N ASN A 76 4.64 -8.12 -6.17
CA ASN A 76 4.14 -9.20 -5.33
C ASN A 76 2.76 -8.89 -4.73
N PHE A 77 2.49 -7.63 -4.37
CA PHE A 77 1.17 -7.20 -3.91
C PHE A 77 0.11 -7.36 -5.02
N VAL A 78 0.39 -6.91 -6.25
CA VAL A 78 -0.54 -7.06 -7.38
C VAL A 78 -0.81 -8.54 -7.68
N THR A 79 0.23 -9.37 -7.74
CA THR A 79 0.12 -10.81 -7.97
C THR A 79 -0.73 -11.48 -6.89
N THR A 80 -0.44 -11.21 -5.61
CA THR A 80 -1.20 -11.74 -4.48
C THR A 80 -2.66 -11.29 -4.50
N ALA A 81 -2.94 -10.05 -4.92
CA ALA A 81 -4.30 -9.53 -5.06
C ALA A 81 -5.08 -10.15 -6.23
N LYS A 82 -4.41 -10.46 -7.34
CA LYS A 82 -5.00 -11.17 -8.49
C LYS A 82 -5.34 -12.61 -8.15
N GLU A 83 -4.50 -13.27 -7.35
CA GLU A 83 -4.74 -14.63 -6.88
C GLU A 83 -5.78 -14.74 -5.75
N GLY A 84 -6.37 -13.61 -5.33
CA GLY A 84 -7.37 -13.61 -4.24
C GLY A 84 -6.80 -13.91 -2.85
N ARG A 85 -5.47 -13.93 -2.70
CA ARG A 85 -4.76 -14.18 -1.44
C ARG A 85 -4.64 -12.93 -0.56
N TYR A 86 -5.23 -11.81 -0.99
CA TYR A 86 -5.35 -10.59 -0.18
C TYR A 86 -6.42 -10.78 0.90
N ARG A 87 -5.99 -10.76 2.17
CA ARG A 87 -6.91 -10.68 3.32
C ARG A 87 -6.93 -9.24 3.84
N ARG A 88 -8.09 -8.59 3.71
CA ARG A 88 -8.35 -7.34 4.42
C ARG A 88 -8.32 -7.65 5.91
N ALA A 89 -7.42 -7.02 6.67
CA ALA A 89 -7.54 -7.08 8.11
C ALA A 89 -8.89 -6.49 8.50
N ARG A 90 -9.61 -7.13 9.42
CA ARG A 90 -10.79 -6.53 10.04
C ARG A 90 -10.30 -5.37 10.91
N GLY A 91 -10.20 -4.19 10.32
CA GLY A 91 -9.78 -2.99 11.04
C GLY A 91 -10.78 -2.63 12.14
N ALA A 92 -10.24 -2.24 13.29
CA ALA A 92 -10.95 -1.59 14.39
C ALA A 92 -11.62 -0.31 13.89
N GLY A 93 -12.87 -0.46 13.46
CA GLY A 93 -13.74 0.60 12.94
C GLY A 93 -15.20 0.17 12.82
N GLN A 94 -15.57 -0.95 13.46
CA GLN A 94 -16.96 -1.35 13.64
C GLN A 94 -17.37 -1.10 15.11
N HIS A 95 -17.52 0.18 15.46
CA HIS A 95 -18.34 0.58 16.61
C HIS A 95 -19.55 1.35 16.11
N LEU A 96 -20.53 0.63 15.55
CA LEU A 96 -21.98 0.93 15.45
C LEU A 96 -22.58 -0.41 14.99
N ARG A 97 -23.48 -1.14 15.67
CA ARG A 97 -24.44 -0.84 16.72
C ARG A 97 -24.67 -2.18 17.44
N GLY A 98 -24.59 -2.20 18.77
CA GLY A 98 -25.20 -3.27 19.54
C GLY A 98 -26.71 -3.10 19.47
N GLU A 99 -27.41 -4.08 18.92
CA GLU A 99 -28.81 -4.35 19.26
C GLU A 99 -28.89 -5.81 19.68
N GLN A 100 -28.67 -6.05 20.98
CA GLN A 100 -29.39 -7.11 21.66
C GLN A 100 -30.78 -6.59 21.96
N GLY A 101 -31.82 -7.34 21.57
CA GLY A 101 -33.08 -7.36 22.31
C GLY A 101 -34.37 -7.45 21.49
N ARG A 102 -34.86 -8.67 21.28
CA ARG A 102 -36.25 -9.19 21.49
C ARG A 102 -36.52 -10.32 20.47
N VAL A 103 -36.56 -11.58 20.90
CA VAL A 103 -37.68 -12.31 21.53
C VAL A 103 -38.93 -12.42 20.62
N SER A 104 -39.16 -13.65 20.16
CA SER A 104 -40.37 -14.33 19.66
C SER A 104 -41.46 -13.56 18.91
N ALA A 105 -41.85 -14.09 17.76
CA ALA A 105 -43.09 -14.86 17.58
C ALA A 105 -42.90 -15.83 16.40
#